data_AF-X1PIS7-F1
#
_entry.id   AF-X1PIS7-F1
#
_cell.length_a   1.000
_cell.length_b   1.000
_cell.length_c   1.000
_cell.angle_alpha   90.00
_cell.angle_beta   90.00
_cell.angle_gamma   90.00
#
_symmetry.space_group_name_H-M   'P 1'
#
loop_
_entity.id
_entity.type
_entity.pdbx_description
1 polymer ?
#
loop_
_entity_poly.entity_id
_entity_poly.type
_entity_poly.pdbx_seq_one_letter_code
_entity_poly.pdbx_strand_id
1 'polypeptide(L)'
;MILVIDNYDSFAYNLVQYLGELGWEPVVYRNDGITLEQIEAIVPTHIIISPGPCTPLEAGISNDVVRYFRGKIPILGVCLGHQCIGYAYGGIIKRAGVPVHGKTSLIFHDGETVF
;
A
#
# COMPACT_ATOMS: atom_id res chain seq x y z
N MET A 1 -12.34 -5.95 9.36
CA MET A 1 -11.32 -4.91 9.55
C MET A 1 -10.32 -4.93 8.40
N ILE A 2 -9.92 -3.75 7.91
CA ILE A 2 -8.85 -3.55 6.93
C ILE A 2 -7.69 -2.85 7.62
N LEU A 3 -6.49 -3.41 7.54
CA LEU A 3 -5.28 -2.73 8.02
C LEU A 3 -4.76 -1.79 6.93
N VAL A 4 -4.46 -0.55 7.30
CA VAL A 4 -3.79 0.44 6.44
C VAL A 4 -2.43 0.75 7.03
N ILE A 5 -1.36 0.47 6.28
CA ILE A 5 0.00 0.88 6.60
C ILE A 5 0.23 2.27 5.99
N ASP A 6 0.32 3.29 6.83
CA ASP A 6 0.59 4.67 6.46
C ASP A 6 2.11 4.90 6.33
N ASN A 7 2.57 5.20 5.11
CA ASN A 7 3.94 5.61 4.81
C ASN A 7 4.12 7.13 4.92
N TYR A 8 3.44 7.78 5.85
CA TYR A 8 3.49 9.22 6.10
C TYR A 8 3.04 10.06 4.89
N ASP A 9 1.94 9.66 4.26
CA ASP A 9 1.40 10.36 3.10
C ASP A 9 0.23 11.28 3.43
N SER A 10 0.18 12.44 2.77
CA SER A 10 -0.89 13.42 2.97
C SER A 10 -2.26 12.95 2.47
N PHE A 11 -2.32 11.90 1.63
CA PHE A 11 -3.56 11.35 1.07
C PHE A 11 -3.99 10.02 1.71
N ALA A 12 -3.23 9.47 2.66
CA ALA A 12 -3.57 8.21 3.32
C ALA A 12 -4.98 8.25 3.94
N TYR A 13 -5.36 9.38 4.54
CA TYR A 13 -6.69 9.54 5.14
C TYR A 13 -7.83 9.65 4.14
N ASN A 14 -7.58 10.02 2.87
CA ASN A 14 -8.61 9.94 1.83
C ASN A 14 -8.98 8.48 1.56
N LEU A 15 -8.00 7.57 1.56
CA LEU A 15 -8.25 6.13 1.45
C LEU A 15 -9.02 5.62 2.67
N VAL A 16 -8.58 5.97 3.87
CA VAL A 16 -9.22 5.56 5.13
C VAL A 16 -10.67 6.02 5.19
N GLN A 17 -10.94 7.28 4.84
CA GLN A 17 -12.29 7.82 4.82
C GLN A 17 -13.18 7.03 3.84
N TYR A 18 -12.71 6.79 2.61
CA TYR A 18 -13.49 6.07 1.62
C TYR A 18 -13.78 4.61 2.01
N LEU A 19 -12.84 3.93 2.67
CA LEU A 19 -13.10 2.60 3.25
C LEU A 19 -14.22 2.65 4.30
N GLY A 20 -14.21 3.67 5.15
CA GLY A 20 -15.27 3.91 6.13
C GLY A 20 -16.63 4.17 5.47
N GLU A 21 -16.68 4.98 4.40
CA GLU A 21 -17.89 5.23 3.61
C GLU A 21 -18.44 3.95 2.96
N LEU A 22 -17.57 3.00 2.60
CA LEU A 22 -17.94 1.66 2.13
C LEU A 22 -18.36 0.69 3.24
N GLY A 23 -18.40 1.14 4.50
CA GLY A 23 -18.84 0.35 5.65
C GLY A 23 -17.75 -0.54 6.25
N TRP A 24 -16.48 -0.35 5.87
CA TRP A 24 -15.36 -1.05 6.49
C TRP A 24 -14.87 -0.32 7.74
N GLU A 25 -14.25 -1.08 8.63
CA GLU A 25 -13.51 -0.55 9.78
C GLU A 25 -12.01 -0.57 9.45
N PRO A 26 -11.43 0.56 8.98
CA PRO A 26 -10.02 0.69 8.75
C PRO A 26 -9.26 0.91 10.06
N VAL A 27 -8.17 0.18 10.26
CA VAL A 27 -7.22 0.42 11.34
C VAL A 27 -5.91 0.86 10.72
N VAL A 28 -5.37 1.98 11.18
CA VAL A 28 -4.21 2.64 10.57
C VAL A 28 -3.02 2.55 11.51
N TYR A 29 -1.89 2.06 10.98
CA TYR A 29 -0.60 2.12 11.65
C TYR A 29 0.42 2.73 10.71
N ARG A 30 1.34 3.52 11.25
CA ARG A 30 2.50 3.98 10.48
C ARG A 30 3.45 2.83 10.20
N ASN A 31 4.24 2.96 9.15
CA ASN A 31 5.19 1.94 8.70
C ASN A 31 6.33 1.60 9.71
N ASP A 32 6.40 2.33 10.82
CA ASP A 32 7.32 2.15 11.95
C ASP A 32 6.58 1.91 13.28
N GLY A 33 5.24 1.89 13.26
CA GLY A 33 4.37 1.85 14.44
C GLY A 33 3.74 0.48 14.71
N ILE A 34 4.02 -0.54 13.90
CA ILE A 34 3.49 -1.91 14.07
C ILE A 34 4.51 -2.96 13.62
N THR A 35 4.49 -4.15 14.22
CA THR A 35 5.30 -5.29 13.79
C THR A 35 4.48 -6.36 13.07
N LEU A 36 5.14 -7.29 12.37
CA LEU A 36 4.45 -8.38 11.66
C LEU A 36 3.63 -9.27 12.62
N GLU A 37 4.16 -9.51 13.82
CA GLU A 37 3.49 -10.30 14.86
C GLU A 37 2.24 -9.60 15.38
N GLN A 38 2.30 -8.28 15.53
CA GLN A 38 1.13 -7.48 15.90
C GLN A 38 0.07 -7.49 14.78
N ILE A 39 0.49 -7.46 13.52
CA ILE A 39 -0.42 -7.61 12.38
C ILE A 39 -1.10 -8.98 12.40
N GLU A 40 -0.37 -10.07 12.66
CA GLU A 40 -0.99 -11.39 12.82
C GLU A 40 -2.00 -11.44 13.98
N ALA A 41 -1.68 -10.79 15.10
CA ALA A 41 -2.52 -10.79 16.29
C ALA A 41 -3.86 -10.04 16.10
N ILE A 42 -3.89 -9.00 15.26
CA ILE A 42 -5.12 -8.25 14.96
C ILE A 42 -5.94 -8.86 13.81
N VAL A 43 -5.44 -9.92 13.16
CA VAL A 43 -6.14 -10.75 12.16
C VAL A 43 -6.88 -9.92 11.09
N PRO A 44 -6.20 -9.05 10.33
CA PRO A 44 -6.86 -8.22 9.33
C PRO A 44 -7.34 -9.08 8.15
N THR A 45 -8.47 -8.72 7.56
CA THR A 45 -8.99 -9.41 6.37
C THR A 45 -8.26 -8.99 5.10
N HIS A 46 -7.76 -7.75 5.07
CA HIS A 46 -7.06 -7.14 3.94
C HIS A 46 -6.01 -6.17 4.48
N ILE A 47 -4.94 -5.97 3.71
CA ILE A 47 -3.90 -4.97 3.99
C ILE A 47 -3.83 -3.98 2.83
N ILE A 48 -3.86 -2.69 3.14
CA ILE A 48 -3.59 -1.61 2.19
C ILE A 48 -2.28 -0.94 2.60
N ILE A 49 -1.34 -0.81 1.65
CA ILE A 49 -0.11 -0.05 1.85
C ILE A 49 -0.29 1.29 1.13
N SER A 50 -0.27 2.38 1.89
CA SER A 50 -0.56 3.72 1.38
C SER A 50 0.54 4.24 0.43
N PRO A 51 0.27 5.34 -0.29
CA PRO A 51 1.33 6.16 -0.86
C PRO A 51 2.29 6.66 0.22
N GLY A 52 3.40 7.26 -0.20
CA GLY A 52 4.41 7.84 0.68
C GLY A 52 5.53 8.50 -0.11
N PRO A 53 6.40 9.28 0.54
CA PRO A 53 7.61 9.81 -0.06
C PRO A 53 8.67 8.70 -0.24
N CYS A 54 9.81 9.04 -0.84
CA CYS A 54 10.99 8.16 -0.96
C CYS A 54 10.77 6.93 -1.85
N THR A 55 11.57 5.88 -1.66
CA THR A 55 11.52 4.62 -2.40
C THR A 55 11.12 3.47 -1.47
N PRO A 56 10.83 2.27 -2.01
CA PRO A 56 10.59 1.10 -1.16
C PRO A 56 11.71 0.80 -0.17
N LEU A 57 12.95 1.23 -0.41
CA LEU A 57 14.07 1.00 0.51
C LEU A 57 13.91 1.74 1.84
N GLU A 58 13.14 2.83 1.86
CA GLU A 58 12.90 3.66 3.05
C GLU A 58 11.48 3.51 3.60
N ALA A 59 10.66 2.58 3.07
CA ALA A 59 9.24 2.45 3.39
C ALA A 59 8.93 1.66 4.68
N GLY A 60 9.84 1.70 5.66
CA GLY A 60 9.71 0.96 6.93
C GLY A 60 9.43 -0.53 6.72
N ILE A 61 8.44 -1.07 7.44
CA ILE A 61 8.06 -2.49 7.35
C ILE A 61 7.36 -2.89 6.04
N SER A 62 7.02 -1.93 5.15
CA SER A 62 6.10 -2.18 4.03
C SER A 62 6.53 -3.32 3.11
N ASN A 63 7.83 -3.45 2.82
CA ASN A 63 8.33 -4.57 2.02
C ASN A 63 8.20 -5.91 2.75
N ASP A 64 8.42 -5.91 4.07
CA ASP A 64 8.36 -7.11 4.89
C ASP A 64 6.91 -7.56 5.08
N VAL A 65 5.96 -6.63 5.18
CA VAL A 65 4.52 -6.90 5.12
C VAL A 65 4.18 -7.64 3.83
N VAL A 66 4.64 -7.16 2.67
CA VAL A 66 4.41 -7.86 1.40
C VAL A 66 5.02 -9.26 1.40
N ARG A 67 6.29 -9.38 1.80
CA ARG A 67 7.00 -10.66 1.78
C ARG A 67 6.39 -11.69 2.73
N TYR A 68 5.92 -11.26 3.88
CA TYR A 68 5.43 -12.12 4.94
C TYR A 68 3.97 -12.53 4.74
N PHE A 69 3.12 -11.61 4.28
CA PHE A 69 1.68 -11.83 4.12
C PHE A 69 1.25 -12.23 2.71
N ARG A 70 2.15 -12.24 1.72
CA ARG A 70 1.83 -12.77 0.38
C ARG A 70 1.25 -14.17 0.44
N GLY A 71 0.14 -14.38 -0.27
CA GLY A 71 -0.59 -15.66 -0.27
C GLY A 71 -1.35 -15.98 1.03
N LYS A 72 -1.25 -15.14 2.07
CA LYS A 72 -1.98 -15.29 3.34
C LYS A 72 -3.14 -14.30 3.43
N ILE A 73 -2.87 -13.03 3.17
CA ILE A 73 -3.83 -11.92 3.26
C ILE A 73 -3.77 -11.13 1.95
N PRO A 74 -4.89 -10.79 1.31
CA PRO A 74 -4.89 -9.93 0.14
C PRO A 74 -4.27 -8.55 0.45
N ILE A 75 -3.36 -8.10 -0.43
CA ILE A 75 -2.63 -6.83 -0.27
C ILE A 75 -2.89 -5.94 -1.48
N LEU A 76 -3.33 -4.71 -1.23
CA LEU A 76 -3.43 -3.65 -2.22
C LEU A 76 -2.39 -2.56 -1.91
N GLY A 77 -1.56 -2.21 -2.89
CA GLY A 77 -0.56 -1.15 -2.76
C GLY A 77 -0.90 0.04 -3.65
N VAL A 78 -0.84 1.25 -3.11
CA VAL A 78 -1.09 2.50 -3.85
C VAL A 78 0.21 3.31 -3.93
N CYS A 79 0.61 3.75 -5.13
CA CYS A 79 1.83 4.53 -5.35
C CYS A 79 3.09 3.85 -4.76
N LEU A 80 3.65 4.36 -3.65
CA LEU A 80 4.76 3.72 -2.94
C LEU A 80 4.41 2.28 -2.52
N GLY A 81 3.18 2.02 -2.08
CA GLY A 81 2.72 0.67 -1.77
C GLY A 81 2.76 -0.26 -2.99
N HIS A 82 2.40 0.23 -4.19
CA HIS A 82 2.54 -0.54 -5.43
C HIS A 82 4.01 -0.82 -5.76
N GLN A 83 4.89 0.15 -5.55
CA GLN A 83 6.34 -0.02 -5.74
C GLN A 83 6.93 -1.02 -4.74
N CYS A 84 6.47 -1.03 -3.47
CA CYS A 84 6.88 -2.01 -2.47
C CYS A 84 6.51 -3.44 -2.89
N ILE A 85 5.31 -3.62 -3.47
CA ILE A 85 4.91 -4.91 -4.02
C ILE A 85 5.86 -5.32 -5.14
N GLY A 86 6.05 -4.46 -6.15
CA GLY A 86 6.97 -4.75 -7.26
C GLY A 86 8.38 -5.11 -6.77
N TYR A 87 8.93 -4.32 -5.84
CA TYR A 87 10.25 -4.53 -5.25
C TYR A 87 10.34 -5.85 -4.46
N ALA A 88 9.34 -6.18 -3.65
CA ALA A 88 9.32 -7.41 -2.86
C ALA A 88 9.32 -8.69 -3.74
N TYR A 89 8.82 -8.59 -4.98
CA TYR A 89 8.86 -9.65 -5.98
C TYR A 89 10.05 -9.55 -6.95
N GLY A 90 11.05 -8.71 -6.66
CA GLY A 90 12.29 -8.58 -7.44
C GLY A 90 12.21 -7.61 -8.63
N GLY A 91 11.13 -6.82 -8.72
CA GLY A 91 11.00 -5.75 -9.70
C GLY A 91 11.96 -4.58 -9.45
N ILE A 92 12.34 -3.89 -10.52
CA ILE A 92 13.25 -2.74 -10.47
C ILE A 92 12.45 -1.45 -10.40
N ILE A 93 12.61 -0.69 -9.31
CA ILE A 93 12.01 0.64 -9.14
C ILE A 93 13.06 1.69 -9.52
N LYS A 94 12.75 2.50 -10.54
CA LYS A 94 13.65 3.53 -11.08
C LYS A 94 12.91 4.85 -11.29
N ARG A 95 13.65 5.94 -11.34
CA ARG A 95 13.10 7.26 -11.63
C ARG A 95 12.51 7.31 -13.03
N ALA A 96 11.33 7.93 -13.15
CA ALA A 96 10.75 8.27 -14.44
C ALA A 96 11.62 9.33 -15.15
N GLY A 97 11.64 9.30 -16.48
CA GLY A 97 12.44 10.25 -17.27
C GLY A 97 11.92 11.70 -17.22
N VAL A 98 10.65 11.90 -16.86
CA VAL A 98 10.01 13.22 -16.81
C VAL A 98 9.09 13.30 -15.58
N PRO A 99 9.11 14.42 -14.82
CA PRO A 99 8.14 14.67 -13.76
C PRO A 99 6.72 14.90 -14.30
N VAL A 100 5.74 14.19 -13.75
CA VAL A 100 4.32 14.24 -14.18
C VAL A 100 3.35 14.62 -13.06
N HIS A 101 3.84 15.10 -11.92
CA HIS A 101 2.99 15.51 -10.81
C HIS A 101 1.98 16.60 -11.23
N GLY A 102 0.72 16.44 -10.82
CA GLY A 102 -0.38 17.36 -11.16
C GLY A 102 -0.91 17.24 -12.60
N LYS A 103 -0.48 16.22 -13.36
CA LYS A 103 -0.96 15.96 -14.73
C LYS A 103 -1.79 14.68 -14.75
N THR A 104 -2.80 14.67 -15.62
CA THR A 104 -3.64 13.48 -15.84
C THR A 104 -3.03 12.57 -16.90
N SER A 105 -3.38 11.30 -16.87
CA SER A 105 -2.99 10.30 -17.87
C SER A 105 -4.13 9.30 -18.03
N LEU A 106 -4.34 8.84 -19.27
CA LEU A 106 -5.23 7.73 -19.54
C LEU A 106 -4.51 6.42 -19.16
N ILE A 107 -5.16 5.58 -18.36
CA ILE A 107 -4.66 4.26 -17.99
C ILE A 107 -5.47 3.24 -18.79
N PHE A 108 -4.79 2.45 -19.62
CA PHE A 108 -5.38 1.33 -20.33
C PHE A 108 -5.21 0.07 -19.50
N HIS A 109 -6.28 -0.70 -19.34
CA HIS A 109 -6.32 -1.95 -18.59
C HIS A 109 -6.98 -3.05 -19.43
N ASP A 110 -6.83 -4.29 -19.01
CA ASP A 110 -7.42 -5.47 -19.65
C ASP A 110 -8.92 -5.65 -19.34
N GLY A 111 -9.43 -4.99 -18.29
CA GLY A 111 -10.84 -5.11 -17.89
C GLY A 111 -11.12 -6.38 -17.09
N GLU A 112 -10.07 -6.92 -16.44
CA GLU A 112 -10.17 -8.10 -15.60
C GLU A 112 -9.88 -7.76 -14.13
N THR A 113 -10.38 -8.62 -13.24
CA THR A 113 -10.18 -8.57 -11.77
C THR A 113 -10.77 -7.32 -11.10
N VAL A 114 -9.97 -6.29 -10.87
CA VAL A 114 -10.36 -5.02 -10.25
C VAL A 114 -10.58 -3.91 -11.30
N PHE A 115 -10.35 -4.20 -12.58
CA PHE A 115 -10.50 -3.28 -13.70
C PHE A 115 -11.59 -3.74 -14.68
#